data_AF-A0A2S9YMS1-F1
#
_entry.id   AF-A0A2S9YMS1-F1
#
_cell.length_a   1.000
_cell.length_b   1.000
_cell.length_c   1.000
_cell.angle_alpha   90.00
_cell.angle_beta   90.00
_cell.angle_gamma   90.00
#
_symmetry.space_group_name_H-M   'P 1'
#
loop_
_entity.id
_entity.type
_entity.pdbx_description
1 polymer ?
#
loop_
_entity_poly.entity_id
_entity_poly.type
_entity_poly.pdbx_seq_one_letter_code
_entity_poly.pdbx_strand_id
1 'polypeptide(L)'
;MAALSLGLCFTACTGPDADDTGLLSLTGIGGDTGDTGDGDTGDGDTGDGDGDGDGDGDGDGDGDTGDGDGDPGDGDGDSGDGDGDSGDGDGDGDTGDGDGDTGDGDGDTGDGDGDGDGDGDGDGLCEVITAVEWLAGTSDAINGFSDIESAIDPDLGDMMNPDVLLVQFYGSQMVDSVDLTSPQEANFATCLTCVLMVEDNAKTYFQTGGTLEITDVGPELNQVEGTITGLTLVEVTINPNTYESTPVPDGGCIEVIDGSFDTIM
;
A
#
# COMPACT_ATOMS: atom_id res chain seq x y z
N MET A 1 -13.77 -29.58 12.46
CA MET A 1 -12.78 -28.83 11.66
C MET A 1 -12.96 -29.29 10.23
N ALA A 2 -13.87 -28.63 9.52
CA ALA A 2 -14.12 -28.90 8.11
C ALA A 2 -13.23 -27.93 7.33
N ALA A 3 -12.30 -28.46 6.54
CA ALA A 3 -11.49 -27.67 5.63
C ALA A 3 -12.40 -27.15 4.50
N LEU A 4 -12.63 -25.84 4.50
CA LEU A 4 -13.33 -25.15 3.43
C LEU A 4 -12.29 -24.81 2.35
N SER A 5 -12.17 -25.68 1.36
CA SER A 5 -11.33 -25.48 0.18
C SER A 5 -11.97 -24.39 -0.70
N LEU A 6 -11.53 -23.15 -0.54
CA LEU A 6 -11.93 -22.04 -1.40
C LEU A 6 -11.15 -22.14 -2.72
N GLY A 7 -11.78 -22.76 -3.73
CA GLY A 7 -11.23 -22.81 -5.08
C GLY A 7 -11.49 -21.51 -5.80
N LEU A 8 -10.46 -20.66 -5.95
CA LEU A 8 -10.48 -19.54 -6.88
C LEU A 8 -10.64 -20.08 -8.32
N CYS A 9 -11.78 -19.79 -8.92
CA CYS A 9 -12.07 -20.10 -10.32
C CYS A 9 -11.67 -18.89 -11.15
N PHE A 10 -10.44 -18.89 -11.69
CA PHE A 10 -10.05 -17.92 -12.71
C PHE A 10 -10.86 -18.17 -13.98
N THR A 11 -11.90 -17.37 -14.17
CA THR A 11 -12.61 -17.27 -15.45
C THR A 11 -11.75 -16.43 -16.38
N ALA A 12 -11.06 -17.11 -17.31
CA ALA A 12 -10.36 -16.46 -18.41
C ALA A 12 -11.37 -15.73 -19.30
N CYS A 13 -11.32 -14.40 -19.31
CA CYS A 13 -11.98 -13.57 -20.30
C CYS A 13 -11.21 -13.68 -21.62
N THR A 14 -11.64 -14.58 -22.52
CA THR A 14 -11.26 -14.52 -23.93
C THR A 14 -12.08 -13.44 -24.61
N GLY A 15 -11.46 -12.28 -24.85
CA GLY A 15 -12.02 -11.24 -25.72
C GLY A 15 -12.10 -11.71 -27.18
N PRO A 16 -13.09 -11.24 -27.96
CA PRO A 16 -13.28 -11.64 -29.36
C PRO A 16 -12.41 -10.78 -30.28
N ASP A 17 -11.11 -11.03 -30.31
CA ASP A 17 -10.29 -10.63 -31.45
C ASP A 17 -9.87 -11.89 -32.22
N ALA A 18 -10.46 -11.98 -33.40
CA ALA A 18 -10.25 -13.04 -34.36
C ALA A 18 -8.84 -12.96 -34.94
N ASP A 19 -8.41 -14.11 -35.46
CA ASP A 19 -7.19 -14.36 -36.24
C ASP A 19 -5.94 -14.69 -35.42
N ASP A 20 -5.84 -15.94 -34.93
CA ASP A 20 -4.77 -16.80 -35.43
C ASP A 20 -5.04 -18.30 -35.23
N THR A 21 -4.90 -19.05 -36.32
CA THR A 21 -5.13 -20.49 -36.41
C THR A 21 -3.92 -21.25 -35.88
N GLY A 22 -3.97 -21.70 -34.62
CA GLY A 22 -2.93 -22.49 -33.98
C GLY A 22 -3.46 -23.79 -33.38
N LEU A 23 -3.59 -24.80 -34.23
CA LEU A 23 -4.12 -26.14 -33.98
C LEU A 23 -3.32 -26.93 -32.91
N LEU A 24 -3.81 -27.00 -31.67
CA LEU A 24 -3.32 -27.96 -30.66
C LEU A 24 -4.39 -29.02 -30.40
N SER A 25 -4.32 -30.07 -31.23
CA SER A 25 -5.06 -31.31 -31.06
C SER A 25 -4.45 -32.10 -29.89
N LEU A 26 -5.02 -31.92 -28.69
CA LEU A 26 -4.75 -32.76 -27.54
C LEU A 26 -5.52 -34.08 -27.66
N THR A 27 -4.89 -35.09 -28.24
CA THR A 27 -5.29 -36.49 -28.08
C THR A 27 -4.07 -37.38 -28.17
N GLY A 28 -3.91 -38.28 -27.20
CA GLY A 28 -3.33 -39.59 -27.47
C GLY A 28 -2.13 -39.98 -26.64
N ILE A 29 -2.41 -40.59 -25.48
CA ILE A 29 -1.57 -41.59 -24.84
C ILE A 29 -1.27 -42.70 -25.86
N GLY A 30 0.01 -43.01 -26.06
CA GLY A 30 0.42 -44.14 -26.88
C GLY A 30 1.93 -44.30 -26.87
N GLY A 31 2.41 -45.26 -26.06
CA GLY A 31 3.81 -45.65 -26.09
C GLY A 31 4.17 -46.29 -27.43
N ASP A 32 5.40 -46.03 -27.87
CA ASP A 32 6.05 -46.91 -28.82
C ASP A 32 7.53 -47.08 -28.44
N THR A 33 7.92 -48.33 -28.59
CA THR A 33 9.19 -48.96 -28.30
C THR A 33 10.19 -48.70 -29.42
N GLY A 34 11.41 -48.36 -29.03
CA GLY A 34 12.63 -48.76 -29.73
C GLY A 34 12.93 -48.08 -31.07
N ASP A 35 14.01 -47.29 -31.09
CA ASP A 35 14.91 -47.35 -32.24
C ASP A 35 16.37 -47.13 -31.79
N THR A 36 17.20 -48.11 -32.13
CA THR A 36 18.65 -48.08 -31.98
C THR A 36 19.23 -47.56 -33.29
N GLY A 37 19.70 -46.31 -33.29
CA GLY A 37 20.37 -45.69 -34.43
C GLY A 37 21.80 -45.27 -34.10
N ASP A 38 22.75 -46.01 -34.67
CA ASP A 38 24.19 -45.74 -34.78
C ASP A 38 24.50 -44.51 -35.65
N GLY A 39 25.64 -43.86 -35.39
CA GLY A 39 26.33 -42.89 -36.26
C GLY A 39 26.12 -41.43 -35.84
N ASP A 40 27.11 -40.55 -35.76
CA ASP A 40 28.31 -40.46 -36.58
C ASP A 40 29.38 -39.60 -35.86
N THR A 41 30.63 -39.90 -36.12
CA THR A 41 31.83 -39.16 -35.70
C THR A 41 32.02 -37.89 -36.52
N GLY A 42 32.24 -36.75 -35.86
CA GLY A 42 32.61 -35.48 -36.50
C GLY A 42 33.72 -34.76 -35.72
N ASP A 43 34.94 -34.89 -36.24
CA ASP A 43 36.17 -34.22 -35.82
C ASP A 43 36.15 -32.70 -36.08
N GLY A 44 36.79 -31.93 -35.18
CA GLY A 44 37.91 -31.03 -35.50
C GLY A 44 37.68 -29.68 -36.20
N ASP A 45 38.41 -28.67 -35.68
CA ASP A 45 38.85 -27.40 -36.29
C ASP A 45 37.77 -26.30 -36.49
N THR A 46 37.95 -25.00 -36.18
CA THR A 46 39.14 -24.10 -36.13
C THR A 46 38.71 -22.74 -35.54
N GLY A 47 39.64 -21.96 -34.97
CA GLY A 47 39.54 -20.49 -35.02
C GLY A 47 40.09 -19.69 -33.84
N ASP A 48 41.41 -19.44 -33.83
CA ASP A 48 42.03 -18.32 -33.12
C ASP A 48 41.61 -16.99 -33.79
N GLY A 49 41.33 -15.96 -32.99
CA GLY A 49 40.98 -14.63 -33.49
C GLY A 49 41.29 -13.54 -32.46
N ASP A 50 42.51 -13.01 -32.56
CA ASP A 50 42.99 -11.80 -31.89
C ASP A 50 42.15 -10.57 -32.27
N GLY A 51 41.85 -9.72 -31.29
CA GLY A 51 41.15 -8.46 -31.48
C GLY A 51 41.65 -7.39 -30.52
N ASP A 52 42.77 -6.77 -30.90
CA ASP A 52 43.31 -5.54 -30.32
C ASP A 52 42.27 -4.41 -30.42
N GLY A 53 42.01 -3.75 -29.28
CA GLY A 53 41.13 -2.58 -29.20
C GLY A 53 41.76 -1.51 -28.33
N ASP A 54 42.81 -0.87 -28.86
CA ASP A 54 43.36 0.38 -28.36
C ASP A 54 42.29 1.48 -28.44
N GLY A 55 41.93 2.04 -27.29
CA GLY A 55 40.97 3.14 -27.16
C GLY A 55 41.49 4.20 -26.21
N ASP A 56 42.57 4.86 -26.61
CA ASP A 56 43.05 6.11 -26.01
C ASP A 56 41.96 7.19 -26.16
N GLY A 57 41.45 7.65 -25.02
CA GLY A 57 40.46 8.72 -24.93
C GLY A 57 40.89 9.76 -23.92
N ASP A 58 41.99 10.45 -24.20
CA ASP A 58 42.36 11.70 -23.55
C ASP A 58 41.29 12.76 -23.85
N GLY A 59 40.50 13.09 -22.84
CA GLY A 59 39.48 14.14 -22.87
C GLY A 59 39.78 15.23 -21.86
N ASP A 60 40.85 15.99 -22.09
CA ASP A 60 41.08 17.28 -21.45
C ASP A 60 39.97 18.26 -21.85
N GLY A 61 39.15 18.65 -20.87
CA GLY A 61 38.08 19.63 -21.02
C GLY A 61 38.18 20.71 -19.94
N ASP A 62 39.21 21.55 -20.04
CA ASP A 62 39.24 22.88 -19.43
C ASP A 62 38.09 23.73 -20.01
N GLY A 63 37.32 24.43 -19.17
CA GLY A 63 36.32 25.38 -19.68
C GLY A 63 35.41 26.05 -18.64
N ASP A 64 35.94 27.11 -18.04
CA ASP A 64 35.26 28.37 -17.70
C ASP A 64 34.31 28.50 -16.49
N THR A 65 34.87 29.16 -15.48
CA THR A 65 34.36 30.37 -14.78
C THR A 65 32.88 30.74 -14.94
N GLY A 66 32.16 30.70 -13.82
CA GLY A 66 30.92 31.44 -13.62
C GLY A 66 30.90 32.09 -12.24
N ASP A 67 31.47 33.29 -12.15
CA ASP A 67 31.25 34.23 -11.03
C ASP A 67 29.81 34.74 -11.11
N GLY A 68 28.99 34.33 -10.14
CA GLY A 68 27.61 34.79 -9.96
C GLY A 68 27.43 35.53 -8.64
N ASP A 69 28.04 36.71 -8.54
CA ASP A 69 27.66 37.72 -7.56
C ASP A 69 26.24 38.23 -7.86
N GLY A 70 25.35 38.21 -6.87
CA GLY A 70 23.97 38.70 -7.02
C GLY A 70 23.18 38.81 -5.71
N ASP A 71 23.62 39.74 -4.85
CA ASP A 71 22.95 40.46 -3.74
C ASP A 71 22.06 39.75 -2.68
N PRO A 72 22.28 40.04 -1.38
CA PRO A 72 21.28 39.84 -0.34
C PRO A 72 20.21 40.94 -0.42
N GLY A 73 18.95 40.54 -0.55
CA GLY A 73 17.82 41.46 -0.51
C GLY A 73 17.60 42.03 0.90
N ASP A 74 18.01 43.27 1.11
CA ASP A 74 17.60 44.13 2.22
C ASP A 74 16.11 44.51 2.06
N GLY A 75 15.26 43.90 2.87
CA GLY A 75 13.82 44.19 2.95
C GLY A 75 13.45 44.81 4.28
N ASP A 76 13.96 46.01 4.58
CA ASP A 76 13.40 46.90 5.60
C ASP A 76 12.05 47.42 5.11
N GLY A 77 10.99 47.15 5.87
CA GLY A 77 9.62 47.52 5.56
C GLY A 77 8.75 47.71 6.80
N ASP A 78 9.10 48.74 7.56
CA ASP A 78 8.30 49.59 8.45
C ASP A 78 6.86 49.19 8.88
N SER A 79 6.67 49.29 10.20
CA SER A 79 5.61 50.06 10.88
C SER A 79 4.13 49.72 10.60
N GLY A 80 3.50 49.07 11.59
CA GLY A 80 2.05 48.96 11.73
C GLY A 80 1.62 49.01 13.19
N ASP A 81 1.72 50.20 13.81
CA ASP A 81 1.00 50.53 15.03
C ASP A 81 -0.52 50.53 14.75
N GLY A 82 -1.23 49.62 15.42
CA GLY A 82 -2.68 49.51 15.37
C GLY A 82 -3.27 49.49 16.78
N ASP A 83 -3.09 50.58 17.52
CA ASP A 83 -3.95 50.93 18.64
C ASP A 83 -5.37 51.18 18.12
N GLY A 84 -6.36 50.50 18.68
CA GLY A 84 -7.75 50.59 18.20
C GLY A 84 -8.79 49.98 19.12
N ASP A 85 -8.80 50.42 20.38
CA ASP A 85 -9.96 50.77 21.21
C ASP A 85 -11.17 49.81 21.40
N SER A 86 -11.47 49.65 22.70
CA SER A 86 -12.82 49.73 23.29
C SER A 86 -13.90 48.71 22.92
N GLY A 87 -14.20 47.83 23.88
CA GLY A 87 -15.39 47.00 23.89
C GLY A 87 -15.78 46.54 25.30
N ASP A 88 -16.00 47.48 26.21
CA ASP A 88 -16.75 47.24 27.45
C ASP A 88 -18.19 46.83 27.09
N GLY A 89 -18.52 45.57 27.38
CA GLY A 89 -19.84 44.99 27.17
C GLY A 89 -20.43 44.46 28.46
N ASP A 90 -20.51 45.30 29.49
CA ASP A 90 -21.39 45.09 30.64
C ASP A 90 -22.84 45.18 30.15
N GLY A 91 -23.50 44.01 30.07
CA GLY A 91 -24.90 43.86 29.69
C GLY A 91 -25.67 43.07 30.73
N ASP A 92 -25.75 43.59 31.95
CA ASP A 92 -26.81 43.23 32.90
C ASP A 92 -28.16 43.72 32.35
N GLY A 93 -29.15 42.83 32.24
CA GLY A 93 -30.47 43.19 31.71
C GLY A 93 -31.53 42.10 31.75
N ASP A 94 -31.89 41.68 32.96
CA ASP A 94 -33.25 41.39 33.45
C ASP A 94 -34.26 40.54 32.63
N THR A 95 -34.72 39.49 33.33
CA THR A 95 -36.11 39.02 33.48
C THR A 95 -36.90 38.58 32.23
N GLY A 96 -37.16 37.26 32.17
CA GLY A 96 -38.20 36.68 31.33
C GLY A 96 -38.77 35.42 31.98
N ASP A 97 -39.56 35.61 33.05
CA ASP A 97 -40.52 34.60 33.51
C ASP A 97 -41.58 34.42 32.41
N GLY A 98 -41.71 33.21 31.91
CA GLY A 98 -42.65 32.84 30.86
C GLY A 98 -43.13 31.40 31.02
N ASP A 99 -43.81 31.13 32.14
CA ASP A 99 -44.73 29.99 32.28
C ASP A 99 -45.85 30.10 31.24
N GLY A 100 -46.08 29.02 30.47
CA GLY A 100 -47.08 29.01 29.40
C GLY A 100 -47.29 27.67 28.71
N ASP A 101 -47.61 26.65 29.53
CA ASP A 101 -48.39 25.44 29.27
C ASP A 101 -48.88 25.03 27.85
N THR A 102 -48.90 23.70 27.69
CA THR A 102 -49.79 22.83 26.88
C THR A 102 -49.54 22.68 25.37
N GLY A 103 -49.02 21.51 25.03
CA GLY A 103 -49.04 20.93 23.69
C GLY A 103 -48.86 19.42 23.74
N ASP A 104 -49.89 18.71 24.23
CA ASP A 104 -50.05 17.28 24.02
C ASP A 104 -50.22 17.04 22.51
N GLY A 105 -49.23 16.39 21.91
CA GLY A 105 -49.18 16.07 20.48
C GLY A 105 -48.57 14.70 20.29
N ASP A 106 -49.33 13.66 20.64
CA ASP A 106 -49.08 12.27 20.27
C ASP A 106 -48.96 12.18 18.74
N GLY A 107 -47.76 11.81 18.29
CA GLY A 107 -47.41 11.61 16.89
C GLY A 107 -46.34 10.53 16.78
N ASP A 108 -46.69 9.32 17.22
CA ASP A 108 -45.93 8.11 16.90
C ASP A 108 -45.84 7.91 15.38
N THR A 109 -44.77 7.19 14.98
CA THR A 109 -44.44 6.68 13.64
C THR A 109 -43.72 7.66 12.70
N GLY A 110 -42.47 7.93 13.06
CA GLY A 110 -41.40 8.08 12.08
C GLY A 110 -40.30 7.12 12.47
N ASP A 111 -40.40 5.88 12.00
CA ASP A 111 -39.27 4.97 11.86
C ASP A 111 -38.33 5.63 10.84
N GLY A 112 -37.60 6.64 11.30
CA GLY A 112 -36.36 7.02 10.66
C GLY A 112 -35.45 5.86 10.94
N ASP A 113 -35.31 4.99 9.95
CA ASP A 113 -34.16 4.13 9.76
C ASP A 113 -32.95 5.06 9.80
N GLY A 114 -32.49 5.31 11.03
CA GLY A 114 -31.16 5.78 11.29
C GLY A 114 -30.27 4.62 10.90
N ASP A 115 -30.03 4.51 9.60
CA ASP A 115 -28.76 4.09 9.06
C ASP A 115 -27.78 5.20 9.47
N GLY A 116 -27.55 5.27 10.79
CA GLY A 116 -26.43 5.93 11.38
C GLY A 116 -25.35 4.87 11.41
N ASP A 117 -24.71 4.67 10.26
CA ASP A 117 -23.29 4.36 10.14
C ASP A 117 -22.48 5.55 10.70
N GLY A 118 -22.83 5.98 11.91
CA GLY A 118 -22.08 6.96 12.67
C GLY A 118 -20.76 6.34 13.08
N ASP A 119 -19.71 6.73 12.39
CA ASP A 119 -18.33 6.85 12.89
C ASP A 119 -17.90 8.33 12.98
N GLY A 120 -18.87 9.25 12.82
CA GLY A 120 -18.75 10.69 13.09
C GLY A 120 -18.71 11.06 14.59
N ASP A 121 -18.16 10.22 15.43
CA ASP A 121 -17.80 10.46 16.82
C ASP A 121 -16.29 10.37 16.93
N GLY A 122 -15.51 11.39 16.54
CA GLY A 122 -15.22 12.51 17.45
C GLY A 122 -14.50 12.14 18.76
N ASP A 123 -14.27 10.86 19.05
CA ASP A 123 -13.62 10.33 20.25
C ASP A 123 -12.19 9.84 19.98
N GLY A 124 -11.65 10.02 18.77
CA GLY A 124 -10.22 9.93 18.51
C GLY A 124 -9.58 8.57 18.82
N LEU A 125 -10.37 7.49 18.87
CA LEU A 125 -9.87 6.12 18.97
C LEU A 125 -10.00 5.44 17.60
N CYS A 126 -8.95 4.74 17.19
CA CYS A 126 -8.94 4.00 15.93
C CYS A 126 -9.69 2.67 16.06
N GLU A 127 -10.25 2.19 14.94
CA GLU A 127 -10.85 0.85 14.87
C GLU A 127 -9.79 -0.22 15.10
N VAL A 128 -10.10 -1.24 15.92
CA VAL A 128 -9.11 -2.25 16.32
C VAL A 128 -9.37 -3.57 15.61
N ILE A 129 -8.39 -4.03 14.83
CA ILE A 129 -8.46 -5.30 14.08
C ILE A 129 -7.29 -6.23 14.42
N THR A 130 -7.41 -7.49 14.03
CA THR A 130 -6.32 -8.49 14.08
C THR A 130 -5.99 -8.97 12.68
N ALA A 131 -4.69 -9.02 12.34
CA ALA A 131 -4.22 -9.68 11.13
C ALA A 131 -4.19 -11.20 11.33
N VAL A 132 -4.91 -11.94 10.49
CA VAL A 132 -5.04 -13.40 10.56
C VAL A 132 -4.74 -14.07 9.21
N GLU A 133 -4.33 -15.34 9.26
CA GLU A 133 -4.15 -16.16 8.06
C GLU A 133 -3.19 -15.55 7.01
N TRP A 134 -1.95 -15.28 7.42
CA TRP A 134 -0.91 -14.77 6.52
C TRP A 134 -0.58 -15.74 5.39
N LEU A 135 -0.48 -15.21 4.18
CA LEU A 135 -0.16 -15.94 2.95
C LEU A 135 0.89 -15.17 2.14
N ALA A 136 1.70 -15.92 1.40
CA ALA A 136 2.59 -15.34 0.41
C ALA A 136 1.74 -14.74 -0.73
N GLY A 137 1.93 -13.45 -1.01
CA GLY A 137 1.24 -12.72 -2.06
C GLY A 137 1.94 -12.84 -3.41
N THR A 138 1.90 -11.76 -4.16
CA THR A 138 2.62 -11.59 -5.41
C THR A 138 4.13 -11.49 -5.21
N SER A 139 4.88 -11.94 -6.21
CA SER A 139 6.33 -11.75 -6.28
C SER A 139 6.73 -11.43 -7.71
N ASP A 140 7.33 -10.27 -7.93
CA ASP A 140 7.89 -9.82 -9.18
C ASP A 140 9.37 -9.49 -9.00
N ALA A 141 10.21 -10.50 -9.25
CA ALA A 141 11.65 -10.37 -9.16
C ALA A 141 12.25 -9.38 -10.18
N ILE A 142 11.54 -9.05 -11.26
CA ILE A 142 12.02 -8.10 -12.27
C ILE A 142 11.92 -6.67 -11.74
N ASN A 143 10.80 -6.35 -11.09
CA ASN A 143 10.55 -5.04 -10.51
C ASN A 143 11.00 -4.94 -9.05
N GLY A 144 11.54 -6.02 -8.48
CA GLY A 144 11.96 -6.09 -7.09
C GLY A 144 10.78 -5.89 -6.13
N PHE A 145 9.59 -6.31 -6.54
CA PHE A 145 8.37 -6.15 -5.76
C PHE A 145 7.93 -7.50 -5.22
N SER A 146 7.48 -7.55 -3.98
CA SER A 146 6.76 -8.70 -3.44
C SER A 146 5.89 -8.28 -2.28
N ASP A 147 4.85 -9.04 -2.00
CA ASP A 147 3.99 -8.80 -0.85
C ASP A 147 3.59 -10.09 -0.14
N ILE A 148 3.17 -9.91 1.11
CA ILE A 148 2.43 -10.90 1.87
C ILE A 148 1.07 -10.31 2.22
N GLU A 149 0.07 -11.16 2.28
CA GLU A 149 -1.31 -10.77 2.48
C GLU A 149 -1.84 -11.44 3.74
N SER A 150 -2.74 -10.75 4.43
CA SER A 150 -3.45 -11.25 5.61
C SER A 150 -4.91 -10.90 5.47
N ALA A 151 -5.78 -11.85 5.81
CA ALA A 151 -7.15 -11.50 6.15
C ALA A 151 -7.16 -10.71 7.48
N ILE A 152 -8.24 -10.00 7.73
CA ILE A 152 -8.43 -9.25 8.98
C ILE A 152 -9.66 -9.74 9.74
N ASP A 153 -9.65 -9.58 11.06
CA ASP A 153 -10.76 -9.90 11.95
C ASP A 153 -10.97 -8.77 12.98
N PRO A 154 -12.16 -8.15 13.07
CA PRO A 154 -13.30 -8.36 12.18
C PRO A 154 -13.05 -7.87 10.75
N ASP A 155 -13.75 -8.47 9.79
CA ASP A 155 -13.95 -7.92 8.44
C ASP A 155 -14.79 -6.64 8.58
N LEU A 156 -14.33 -5.54 7.99
CA LEU A 156 -14.99 -4.25 8.03
C LEU A 156 -15.88 -4.11 6.78
N GLY A 157 -16.92 -3.28 6.86
CA GLY A 157 -17.74 -2.98 5.69
C GLY A 157 -18.55 -4.17 5.13
N ASP A 158 -18.44 -4.41 3.82
CA ASP A 158 -19.24 -5.39 3.08
C ASP A 158 -18.62 -6.79 3.07
N MET A 159 -19.30 -7.73 3.72
CA MET A 159 -18.93 -9.16 3.77
C MET A 159 -18.74 -9.86 2.40
N MET A 160 -19.14 -9.24 1.28
CA MET A 160 -18.92 -9.77 -0.07
C MET A 160 -17.54 -9.42 -0.64
N ASN A 161 -16.87 -8.41 -0.10
CA ASN A 161 -15.54 -7.97 -0.53
C ASN A 161 -14.59 -8.08 0.67
N PRO A 162 -13.80 -9.17 0.75
CA PRO A 162 -12.96 -9.37 1.92
C PRO A 162 -11.92 -8.28 2.03
N ASP A 163 -11.72 -7.83 3.26
CA ASP A 163 -10.69 -6.90 3.60
C ASP A 163 -9.31 -7.57 3.68
N VAL A 164 -8.29 -6.85 3.23
CA VAL A 164 -6.93 -7.39 3.14
C VAL A 164 -5.92 -6.41 3.70
N LEU A 165 -5.07 -6.91 4.59
CA LEU A 165 -3.84 -6.25 5.02
C LEU A 165 -2.67 -6.75 4.16
N LEU A 166 -1.92 -5.83 3.58
CA LEU A 166 -0.81 -6.07 2.68
C LEU A 166 0.47 -5.54 3.31
N VAL A 167 1.52 -6.35 3.33
CA VAL A 167 2.88 -5.89 3.59
C VAL A 167 3.67 -6.03 2.29
N GLN A 168 3.98 -4.89 1.70
CA GLN A 168 4.62 -4.75 0.41
C GLN A 168 6.09 -4.39 0.58
N PHE A 169 6.94 -5.08 -0.17
CA PHE A 169 8.39 -4.91 -0.17
C PHE A 169 8.84 -4.47 -1.56
N TYR A 170 9.53 -3.33 -1.63
CA TYR A 170 10.12 -2.77 -2.84
C TYR A 170 11.64 -2.88 -2.76
N GLY A 171 12.14 -4.10 -2.94
CA GLY A 171 13.56 -4.43 -2.92
C GLY A 171 13.81 -5.87 -2.51
N SER A 172 15.05 -6.17 -2.15
CA SER A 172 15.38 -7.44 -1.51
C SER A 172 15.04 -7.40 -0.03
N GLN A 173 14.32 -8.42 0.46
CA GLN A 173 14.04 -8.56 1.89
C GLN A 173 15.33 -8.89 2.62
N MET A 174 15.52 -8.24 3.77
CA MET A 174 16.61 -8.55 4.68
C MET A 174 16.04 -8.77 6.07
N VAL A 175 16.68 -9.66 6.82
CA VAL A 175 16.42 -9.83 8.26
C VAL A 175 16.84 -8.53 8.96
N ASP A 176 15.85 -7.71 9.30
CA ASP A 176 16.04 -6.39 9.91
C ASP A 176 14.76 -5.91 10.61
N SER A 177 14.92 -4.87 11.42
CA SER A 177 13.86 -4.10 12.04
C SER A 177 13.56 -2.86 11.22
N VAL A 178 12.31 -2.72 10.78
CA VAL A 178 11.83 -1.58 10.01
C VAL A 178 10.93 -0.71 10.88
N ASP A 179 11.36 0.52 11.12
CA ASP A 179 10.54 1.57 11.72
C ASP A 179 9.61 2.18 10.66
N LEU A 180 8.31 1.85 10.76
CA LEU A 180 7.29 2.29 9.82
C LEU A 180 6.96 3.79 9.96
N THR A 181 7.47 4.46 11.00
CA THR A 181 7.36 5.92 11.17
C THR A 181 8.49 6.70 10.49
N SER A 182 9.49 6.00 9.96
CA SER A 182 10.66 6.66 9.38
C SER A 182 10.29 7.47 8.13
N PRO A 183 11.02 8.56 7.81
CA PRO A 183 10.71 9.39 6.65
C PRO A 183 10.72 8.63 5.30
N GLN A 184 11.47 7.53 5.21
CA GLN A 184 11.49 6.67 4.03
C GLN A 184 10.13 5.97 3.84
N GLU A 185 9.55 5.50 4.94
CA GLU A 185 8.34 4.66 4.97
C GLU A 185 7.04 5.48 5.14
N ALA A 186 7.15 6.80 5.29
CA ALA A 186 6.03 7.70 5.60
C ALA A 186 5.12 8.04 4.41
N ASN A 187 5.46 7.63 3.18
CA ASN A 187 4.62 7.86 2.00
C ASN A 187 4.67 6.68 1.04
N PHE A 188 3.53 6.34 0.43
CA PHE A 188 3.44 5.24 -0.52
C PHE A 188 4.38 5.40 -1.74
N ALA A 189 4.68 6.63 -2.16
CA ALA A 189 5.60 6.88 -3.27
C ALA A 189 7.06 6.56 -2.95
N THR A 190 7.42 6.47 -1.66
CA THR A 190 8.81 6.36 -1.22
C THR A 190 9.08 5.11 -0.40
N CYS A 191 8.07 4.52 0.25
CA CYS A 191 8.28 3.39 1.15
C CYS A 191 8.95 2.22 0.45
N LEU A 192 9.93 1.62 1.13
CA LEU A 192 10.55 0.36 0.72
C LEU A 192 9.83 -0.83 1.36
N THR A 193 9.20 -0.60 2.51
CA THR A 193 8.38 -1.54 3.25
C THR A 193 7.08 -0.85 3.64
N CYS A 194 6.05 -1.11 2.85
CA CYS A 194 4.76 -0.44 2.95
C CYS A 194 3.73 -1.40 3.52
N VAL A 195 3.02 -0.98 4.55
CA VAL A 195 1.85 -1.68 5.07
C VAL A 195 0.61 -0.91 4.68
N LEU A 196 -0.29 -1.60 3.98
CA LEU A 196 -1.58 -1.07 3.53
C LEU A 196 -2.70 -1.98 3.99
N MET A 197 -3.87 -1.40 4.23
CA MET A 197 -5.11 -2.14 4.32
C MET A 197 -6.06 -1.64 3.25
N VAL A 198 -6.75 -2.57 2.58
CA VAL A 198 -7.77 -2.25 1.59
C VAL A 198 -9.10 -2.73 2.15
N GLU A 199 -10.02 -1.78 2.37
CA GLU A 199 -11.39 -2.05 2.81
C GLU A 199 -12.30 -2.10 1.58
N ASP A 200 -13.02 -3.19 1.39
CA ASP A 200 -14.06 -3.36 0.35
C ASP A 200 -13.61 -3.08 -1.11
N ASN A 201 -12.30 -3.08 -1.39
CA ASN A 201 -11.71 -2.55 -2.64
C ASN A 201 -12.06 -1.06 -2.91
N ALA A 202 -12.47 -0.32 -1.89
CA ALA A 202 -12.96 1.05 -2.00
C ALA A 202 -12.10 2.05 -1.23
N LYS A 203 -11.74 1.73 0.03
CA LYS A 203 -10.88 2.59 0.84
C LYS A 203 -9.50 1.97 0.97
N THR A 204 -8.51 2.82 1.17
CA THR A 204 -7.13 2.41 1.39
C THR A 204 -6.60 3.11 2.62
N TYR A 205 -6.00 2.33 3.50
CA TYR A 205 -5.34 2.83 4.70
C TYR A 205 -3.84 2.58 4.56
N PHE A 206 -3.04 3.55 5.01
CA PHE A 206 -1.58 3.49 4.95
C PHE A 206 -0.98 3.71 6.32
N GLN A 207 0.15 3.05 6.56
CA GLN A 207 0.87 3.14 7.83
C GLN A 207 1.22 4.55 8.25
N THR A 208 1.03 4.81 9.54
CA THR A 208 1.48 6.02 10.23
C THR A 208 2.30 5.68 11.48
N GLY A 209 2.31 4.42 11.90
CA GLY A 209 3.19 3.93 12.94
C GLY A 209 3.26 2.41 13.02
N GLY A 210 4.19 1.95 13.85
CA GLY A 210 4.46 0.54 14.10
C GLY A 210 5.89 0.15 13.75
N THR A 211 6.21 -1.10 14.00
CA THR A 211 7.50 -1.71 13.68
C THR A 211 7.28 -3.09 13.09
N LEU A 212 7.94 -3.35 11.96
CA LEU A 212 8.02 -4.65 11.32
C LEU A 212 9.39 -5.26 11.64
N GLU A 213 9.41 -6.44 12.24
CA GLU A 213 10.63 -7.20 12.51
C GLU A 213 10.63 -8.43 11.61
N ILE A 214 11.57 -8.51 10.66
CA ILE A 214 11.75 -9.68 9.79
C ILE A 214 12.82 -10.56 10.42
N THR A 215 12.47 -11.80 10.77
CA THR A 215 13.36 -12.75 11.44
C THR A 215 13.97 -13.78 10.51
N ASP A 216 13.28 -14.12 9.42
CA ASP A 216 13.82 -15.01 8.39
C ASP A 216 13.29 -14.64 7.00
N VAL A 217 14.07 -14.96 5.96
CA VAL A 217 13.73 -14.72 4.56
C VAL A 217 13.95 -16.01 3.78
N GLY A 218 12.89 -16.48 3.13
CA GLY A 218 12.89 -17.68 2.31
C GLY A 218 13.57 -17.49 0.94
N PRO A 219 13.62 -18.55 0.12
CA PRO A 219 14.20 -18.50 -1.23
C PRO A 219 13.43 -17.62 -2.22
N GLU A 220 12.15 -17.37 -1.98
CA GLU A 220 11.31 -16.48 -2.80
C GLU A 220 11.07 -15.15 -2.07
N LEU A 221 10.90 -14.04 -2.81
CA LEU A 221 10.82 -12.69 -2.23
C LEU A 221 9.59 -12.47 -1.32
N ASN A 222 8.51 -13.24 -1.54
CA ASN A 222 7.29 -13.21 -0.74
C ASN A 222 7.28 -14.25 0.42
N GLN A 223 8.41 -14.93 0.66
CA GLN A 223 8.57 -15.86 1.77
C GLN A 223 9.36 -15.20 2.89
N VAL A 224 8.68 -14.81 3.96
CA VAL A 224 9.25 -14.10 5.10
C VAL A 224 8.62 -14.59 6.41
N GLU A 225 9.40 -14.59 7.48
CA GLU A 225 8.94 -14.82 8.84
C GLU A 225 9.21 -13.54 9.66
N GLY A 226 8.27 -13.15 10.52
CA GLY A 226 8.44 -11.95 11.33
C GLY A 226 7.26 -11.57 12.21
N THR A 227 7.32 -10.36 12.76
CA THR A 227 6.27 -9.78 13.61
C THR A 227 5.98 -8.34 13.25
N ILE A 228 4.72 -7.94 13.41
CA ILE A 228 4.26 -6.55 13.35
C ILE A 228 3.83 -6.14 14.76
N THR A 229 4.27 -4.96 15.20
CA THR A 229 3.91 -4.41 16.52
C THR A 229 3.50 -2.95 16.43
N GLY A 230 2.48 -2.57 17.19
CA GLY A 230 2.00 -1.18 17.31
C GLY A 230 1.59 -0.55 15.97
N LEU A 231 1.09 -1.34 15.02
CA LEU A 231 0.73 -0.87 13.70
C LEU A 231 -0.51 0.03 13.77
N THR A 232 -0.36 1.24 13.23
CA THR A 232 -1.43 2.23 13.08
C THR A 232 -1.52 2.64 11.63
N LEU A 233 -2.74 2.69 11.08
CA LEU A 233 -3.03 3.04 9.71
C LEU A 233 -4.04 4.19 9.69
N VAL A 234 -3.96 5.07 8.69
CA VAL A 234 -4.95 6.13 8.43
C VAL A 234 -5.44 6.03 7.01
N GLU A 235 -6.68 6.43 6.76
CA GLU A 235 -7.25 6.47 5.42
C GLU A 235 -6.48 7.45 4.54
N VAL A 236 -6.08 7.01 3.35
CA VAL A 236 -5.35 7.80 2.37
C VAL A 236 -5.97 7.68 0.98
N THR A 237 -5.76 8.71 0.17
CA THR A 237 -5.86 8.60 -1.29
C THR A 237 -4.47 8.41 -1.87
N ILE A 238 -4.33 7.53 -2.87
CA ILE A 238 -3.07 7.31 -3.58
C ILE A 238 -3.19 7.89 -4.99
N ASN A 239 -2.28 8.80 -5.35
CA ASN A 239 -2.25 9.34 -6.70
C ASN A 239 -1.79 8.27 -7.71
N PRO A 240 -2.56 7.95 -8.76
CA PRO A 240 -2.22 6.85 -9.67
C PRO A 240 -1.02 7.12 -10.58
N ASN A 241 -0.54 8.36 -10.66
CA ASN A 241 0.60 8.74 -11.48
C ASN A 241 1.89 8.93 -10.67
N THR A 242 1.77 9.46 -9.46
CA THR A 242 2.93 9.77 -8.59
C THR A 242 3.08 8.81 -7.43
N TYR A 243 2.07 7.98 -7.17
CA TYR A 243 1.97 7.09 -6.02
C TYR A 243 1.99 7.81 -4.67
N GLU A 244 1.83 9.14 -4.67
CA GLU A 244 1.82 9.91 -3.43
C GLU A 244 0.56 9.60 -2.63
N SER A 245 0.75 9.11 -1.40
CA SER A 245 -0.35 8.91 -0.45
C SER A 245 -0.65 10.22 0.28
N THR A 246 -1.92 10.61 0.31
CA THR A 246 -2.41 11.81 1.02
C THR A 246 -3.50 11.42 2.01
N PRO A 247 -3.36 11.71 3.31
CA PRO A 247 -4.41 11.46 4.30
C PRO A 247 -5.74 12.09 3.90
N VAL A 248 -6.82 11.32 4.04
CA VAL A 248 -8.19 11.82 3.83
C VAL A 248 -8.56 12.69 5.03
N PRO A 249 -8.98 13.96 4.83
CA PRO A 249 -9.48 14.78 5.92
C PRO A 249 -10.69 14.13 6.60
N ASP A 250 -10.65 14.03 7.92
CA ASP A 250 -11.66 13.32 8.73
C ASP A 250 -11.85 11.84 8.32
N GLY A 251 -10.82 11.24 7.68
CA GLY A 251 -10.81 9.84 7.31
C GLY A 251 -10.61 8.91 8.51
N GLY A 252 -10.93 7.64 8.33
CA GLY A 252 -10.83 6.62 9.36
C GLY A 252 -9.38 6.32 9.78
N CYS A 253 -9.21 5.68 10.93
CA CYS A 253 -7.94 5.11 11.36
C CYS A 253 -8.11 3.73 11.97
N ILE A 254 -7.06 2.91 11.85
CA ILE A 254 -7.05 1.51 12.25
C ILE A 254 -5.82 1.26 13.15
N GLU A 255 -6.04 0.57 14.26
CA GLU A 255 -5.01 -0.06 15.08
C GLU A 255 -5.03 -1.58 14.84
N VAL A 256 -3.88 -2.15 14.49
CA VAL A 256 -3.75 -3.60 14.32
C VAL A 256 -3.09 -4.18 15.56
N ILE A 257 -3.73 -5.19 16.15
CA ILE A 257 -3.18 -5.95 17.27
C ILE A 257 -1.89 -6.64 16.83
N ASP A 258 -0.87 -6.56 17.68
CA ASP A 258 0.43 -7.20 17.47
C ASP A 258 0.29 -8.65 16.99
N GLY A 259 1.01 -9.00 15.93
CA GLY A 259 0.87 -10.27 15.24
C GLY A 259 2.19 -10.81 14.69
N SER A 260 2.22 -12.12 14.45
CA SER A 260 3.33 -12.80 13.78
C SER A 260 2.88 -13.37 12.45
N PHE A 261 3.77 -13.36 11.46
CA PHE A 261 3.56 -13.97 10.16
C PHE A 261 4.70 -14.95 9.85
N ASP A 262 4.36 -16.00 9.12
CA ASP A 262 5.30 -16.98 8.60
C ASP A 262 4.75 -17.46 7.26
N THR A 263 5.38 -17.03 6.17
CA THR A 263 5.02 -17.43 4.80
C THR A 263 6.05 -18.40 4.19
N ILE A 264 7.01 -18.89 4.98
CA ILE A 264 8.02 -19.84 4.54
C ILE A 264 7.41 -21.26 4.54
N MET A 265 7.39 -21.92 3.38
CA MET A 265 6.83 -23.28 3.21
C MET A 265 7.88 -24.35 2.92
#